data_AF-E2X7R8-F1
#
_entry.id   AF-E2X7R8-F1
#
_cell.length_a   1.000
_cell.length_b   1.000
_cell.length_c   1.000
_cell.angle_alpha   90.00
_cell.angle_beta   90.00
_cell.angle_gamma   90.00
#
_symmetry.space_group_name_H-M   'P 1'
#
loop_
_entity.id
_entity.type
_entity.pdbx_description
1 polymer ?
#
loop_
_entity_poly.entity_id
_entity_poly.type
_entity_poly.pdbx_seq_one_letter_code
_entity_poly.pdbx_strand_id
1 'polypeptide(L)'
;MQDQARLSLENVKAIVVAAGLSVGDIIKMTVFITDLNDFATINEVYKQFFDEHQATYPTRSCVQVARLPKDVKLEIEAIAVRSE
;
A
#
# COMPACT_ATOMS: atom_id res chain seq x y z
N MET A 1 -12.66 6.83 -0.57
CA MET A 1 -11.72 5.76 -0.95
C MET A 1 -10.31 6.32 -1.09
N GLN A 2 -10.11 7.36 -1.90
CA GLN A 2 -8.83 8.05 -2.08
C GLN A 2 -8.08 8.34 -0.76
N ASP A 3 -8.75 8.98 0.21
CA ASP A 3 -8.13 9.32 1.51
C ASP A 3 -7.70 8.11 2.33
N GLN A 4 -8.52 7.05 2.37
CA GLN A 4 -8.16 5.82 3.09
C GLN A 4 -6.99 5.12 2.40
N ALA A 5 -6.97 5.10 1.06
CA ALA A 5 -5.87 4.54 0.29
C ALA A 5 -4.56 5.27 0.58
N ARG A 6 -4.59 6.61 0.56
CA ARG A 6 -3.42 7.43 0.87
C ARG A 6 -2.97 7.23 2.30
N LEU A 7 -3.89 7.30 3.27
CA LEU A 7 -3.57 7.12 4.68
C LEU A 7 -2.95 5.74 4.97
N SER A 8 -3.46 4.68 4.34
CA SER A 8 -2.91 3.33 4.55
C SER A 8 -1.48 3.22 4.01
N LEU A 9 -1.19 3.80 2.85
CA LEU A 9 0.17 3.86 2.29
C LEU A 9 1.11 4.72 3.15
N GLU A 10 0.64 5.85 3.66
CA GLU A 10 1.42 6.70 4.57
C GLU A 10 1.74 5.99 5.89
N ASN A 11 0.82 5.18 6.42
CA ASN A 11 1.06 4.38 7.62
C ASN A 11 2.13 3.30 7.36
N VAL A 12 2.05 2.60 6.21
CA VAL A 12 3.10 1.65 5.80
C VAL A 12 4.45 2.36 5.69
N LYS A 13 4.49 3.53 5.02
CA LYS A 13 5.70 4.35 4.91
C LYS A 13 6.30 4.68 6.27
N ALA A 14 5.47 5.15 7.21
CA ALA A 14 5.93 5.57 8.52
C ALA A 14 6.66 4.42 9.26
N ILE A 15 6.15 3.20 9.14
CA ILE A 15 6.76 2.00 9.76
C ILE A 15 8.08 1.63 9.05
N VAL A 16 8.09 1.63 7.71
CA VAL A 16 9.29 1.35 6.91
C VAL A 16 10.39 2.37 7.22
N VAL A 17 10.04 3.66 7.30
CA VAL A 17 10.97 4.75 7.67
C VAL A 17 11.46 4.61 9.12
N ALA A 18 10.60 4.23 10.05
CA ALA A 18 11.01 3.97 11.43
C ALA A 18 12.04 2.83 11.55
N ALA A 19 12.03 1.87 10.60
CA ALA A 19 13.04 0.82 10.48
C ALA A 19 14.33 1.27 9.75
N GLY A 20 14.45 2.55 9.37
CA GLY A 20 15.60 3.08 8.64
C GLY A 20 15.66 2.59 7.19
N LEU A 21 14.50 2.43 6.55
CA LEU A 21 14.32 2.12 5.13
C LEU A 21 13.48 3.22 4.47
N SER A 22 13.23 3.09 3.17
CA SER A 22 12.46 4.02 2.35
C SER A 22 11.34 3.29 1.60
N VAL A 23 10.44 4.04 0.94
CA VAL A 23 9.41 3.45 0.08
C VAL A 23 10.01 2.60 -1.05
N GLY A 24 11.18 2.98 -1.55
CA GLY A 24 11.90 2.24 -2.59
C GLY A 24 12.40 0.86 -2.15
N ASP A 25 12.48 0.61 -0.85
CA ASP A 25 12.91 -0.66 -0.29
C ASP A 25 11.76 -1.68 -0.17
N ILE A 26 10.52 -1.26 -0.43
CA ILE A 26 9.34 -2.15 -0.46
C ILE A 26 9.39 -2.99 -1.73
N ILE A 27 9.39 -4.32 -1.59
CA ILE A 27 9.49 -5.27 -2.71
C ILE A 27 8.21 -6.07 -2.96
N LYS A 28 7.32 -6.14 -1.96
CA LYS A 28 6.04 -6.83 -2.07
C LYS A 28 4.97 -6.13 -1.23
N MET A 29 3.76 -6.04 -1.78
CA MET A 29 2.58 -5.60 -1.05
C MET A 29 1.40 -6.56 -1.29
N THR A 30 0.65 -6.85 -0.23
CA THR A 30 -0.67 -7.47 -0.34
C THR A 30 -1.71 -6.43 0.03
N VAL A 31 -2.69 -6.23 -0.87
CA VAL A 31 -3.74 -5.24 -0.73
C VAL A 31 -5.08 -5.96 -0.63
N PHE A 32 -5.72 -5.86 0.52
CA PHE A 32 -7.06 -6.39 0.73
C PHE A 32 -8.05 -5.23 0.61
N ILE A 33 -9.12 -5.41 -0.17
CA ILE A 33 -10.17 -4.40 -0.34
C ILE A 33 -11.55 -5.01 -0.11
N THR A 34 -12.52 -4.20 0.29
CA THR A 34 -13.91 -4.69 0.49
C THR A 34 -14.76 -4.60 -0.77
N ASP A 35 -14.37 -3.80 -1.76
CA ASP A 35 -15.10 -3.60 -3.02
C ASP A 35 -14.13 -3.37 -4.20
N LEU A 36 -14.15 -4.24 -5.21
CA LEU A 36 -13.34 -4.11 -6.42
C LEU A 36 -13.73 -2.93 -7.31
N ASN A 37 -14.93 -2.37 -7.16
CA ASN A 37 -15.32 -1.15 -7.89
C ASN A 37 -14.45 0.05 -7.47
N ASP A 38 -13.93 0.04 -6.24
CA ASP A 38 -13.01 1.05 -5.70
C ASP A 38 -11.56 0.88 -6.22
N PHE A 39 -11.24 -0.21 -6.93
CA PHE A 39 -9.87 -0.57 -7.33
C PHE A 39 -9.21 0.48 -8.23
N ALA A 40 -9.94 1.06 -9.18
CA ALA A 40 -9.38 2.08 -10.07
C ALA A 40 -8.87 3.30 -9.29
N THR A 41 -9.66 3.78 -8.32
CA THR A 41 -9.28 4.89 -7.43
C THR A 41 -8.09 4.52 -6.55
N ILE A 42 -8.08 3.31 -5.97
CA ILE A 42 -6.96 2.83 -5.15
C ILE A 42 -5.68 2.75 -5.99
N ASN A 43 -5.78 2.23 -7.21
CA ASN A 43 -4.62 2.01 -8.07
C ASN A 43 -3.99 3.33 -8.53
N GLU A 44 -4.79 4.38 -8.77
CA GLU A 44 -4.29 5.72 -9.07
C GLU A 44 -3.50 6.30 -7.89
N VAL A 45 -4.06 6.24 -6.67
CA VAL A 45 -3.37 6.71 -5.45
C VAL A 45 -2.09 5.91 -5.20
N TYR A 46 -2.16 4.59 -5.37
CA TYR A 46 -1.01 3.69 -5.23
C TYR A 46 0.09 4.09 -6.21
N LYS A 47 -0.25 4.31 -7.48
CA LYS A 47 0.71 4.73 -8.51
C LYS A 47 1.36 6.06 -8.15
N GLN A 48 0.56 7.08 -7.84
CA GLN A 48 1.05 8.41 -7.44
C GLN A 48 1.98 8.32 -6.24
N PHE A 49 1.64 7.52 -5.23
CA PHE A 49 2.46 7.34 -4.04
C PHE A 49 3.86 6.78 -4.38
N PHE A 50 3.97 5.75 -5.22
CA PHE A 50 5.28 5.20 -5.62
C PHE A 50 6.05 6.15 -6.53
N ASP A 51 5.37 6.83 -7.47
CA ASP A 51 5.98 7.81 -8.38
C ASP A 51 6.55 9.02 -7.62
N GLU A 52 5.82 9.56 -6.63
CA GLU A 52 6.26 10.66 -5.76
C GLU A 52 7.54 10.34 -5.00
N HIS A 53 7.73 9.08 -4.62
CA HIS A 53 8.94 8.61 -3.92
C HIS A 53 10.02 8.09 -4.87
N GLN A 54 9.83 8.22 -6.19
CA GLN A 54 10.75 7.71 -7.22
C GLN A 54 11.08 6.23 -7.03
N ALA A 55 10.10 5.46 -6.55
CA ALA A 55 10.27 4.07 -6.15
C ALA A 55 9.84 3.12 -7.29
N THR A 56 10.58 2.04 -7.48
CA THR A 56 10.14 0.96 -8.37
C THR A 56 8.92 0.28 -7.78
N TYR A 57 7.91 -0.05 -8.60
CA TYR A 57 6.72 -0.71 -8.10
C TYR A 57 7.05 -2.11 -7.55
N PRO A 58 6.58 -2.45 -6.34
CA PRO A 58 6.77 -3.78 -5.79
C PRO A 58 5.87 -4.79 -6.49
N THR A 59 6.18 -6.08 -6.31
CA THR A 59 5.23 -7.15 -6.63
C THR A 59 3.95 -6.96 -5.80
N ARG A 60 2.79 -7.29 -6.38
CA ARG A 60 1.49 -7.01 -5.73
C ARG A 60 0.51 -8.16 -5.88
N SER A 61 -0.17 -8.48 -4.78
CA SER A 61 -1.42 -9.24 -4.79
C SER A 61 -2.55 -8.33 -4.32
N CYS A 62 -3.68 -8.33 -5.02
CA CYS A 62 -4.87 -7.57 -4.64
C CYS A 62 -6.09 -8.48 -4.71
N VAL A 63 -6.86 -8.56 -3.62
CA VAL A 63 -8.06 -9.41 -3.54
C VAL A 63 -9.19 -8.71 -2.82
N GLN A 64 -10.42 -8.96 -3.24
CA GLN A 64 -11.61 -8.57 -2.49
C GLN A 64 -11.84 -9.56 -1.35
N VAL A 65 -12.05 -9.05 -0.15
CA VAL A 65 -12.36 -9.86 1.04
C VAL A 65 -13.73 -9.50 1.59
N ALA A 66 -14.32 -10.40 2.38
CA ALA A 66 -15.67 -10.22 2.91
C ALA A 66 -15.78 -9.04 3.88
N ARG A 67 -14.76 -8.82 4.72
CA ARG A 67 -14.73 -7.76 5.73
C ARG A 67 -13.29 -7.56 6.22
N LEU A 68 -13.00 -6.34 6.69
CA LEU A 68 -11.72 -5.99 7.30
C LEU A 68 -11.91 -5.49 8.75
N PRO A 69 -10.88 -5.57 9.60
CA PRO A 69 -10.91 -5.01 10.95
C PRO A 69 -11.32 -3.53 10.96
N LYS A 70 -12.12 -3.13 11.95
CA LYS A 70 -12.68 -1.77 12.08
C LYS A 70 -13.54 -1.32 10.88
N ASP A 71 -14.02 -2.24 10.05
CA ASP A 71 -14.87 -1.94 8.88
C ASP A 71 -14.20 -0.97 7.88
N VAL A 72 -12.87 -0.99 7.80
CA VAL A 72 -12.14 -0.22 6.80
C VAL A 72 -12.35 -0.78 5.40
N LYS A 73 -12.17 0.05 4.37
CA LYS A 73 -12.35 -0.36 2.97
C LYS A 73 -11.12 -1.01 2.36
N LEU A 74 -9.95 -0.81 2.97
CA LEU A 74 -8.70 -1.40 2.55
C LEU A 74 -7.78 -1.72 3.73
N GLU A 75 -6.95 -2.73 3.55
CA GLU A 75 -5.83 -3.08 4.42
C GLU A 75 -4.62 -3.40 3.56
N ILE A 76 -3.43 -3.01 4.03
CA ILE A 76 -2.18 -3.16 3.30
C ILE A 76 -1.12 -3.76 4.23
N GLU A 77 -0.52 -4.86 3.80
CA GLU A 77 0.75 -5.35 4.35
C GLU A 77 1.87 -5.17 3.32
N ALA A 78 3.09 -4.98 3.80
CA ALA A 78 4.27 -4.75 2.97
C ALA A 78 5.48 -5.54 3.48
N ILE A 79 6.30 -6.00 2.54
CA ILE A 79 7.63 -6.56 2.80
C ILE A 79 8.64 -5.60 2.19
N ALA A 80 9.60 -5.16 3.01
CA ALA A 80 10.74 -4.34 2.59
C ALA A 80 12.05 -5.07 2.87
N VAL A 81 13.09 -4.76 2.09
CA VAL A 81 14.43 -5.35 2.23
C VAL A 81 15.46 -4.25 2.40
N ARG A 82 16.48 -4.50 3.22
CA ARG A 82 17.65 -3.62 3.29
C ARG A 82 18.63 -4.06 2.21
N SER A 83 19.01 -3.15 1.32
CA SER A 83 20.14 -3.38 0.43
C SER A 83 21.43 -3.41 1.24
N GLU A 84 22.31 -4.37 0.97
CA GLU A 84 23.65 -4.46 1.60
C GLU A 84 24.59 -3.35 1.10
#